data_AF-A0A8H3HNG5-F1
#
_entry.id   AF-A0A8H3HNG5-F1
#
_cell.length_a   1.000
_cell.length_b   1.000
_cell.length_c   1.000
_cell.angle_alpha   90.00
_cell.angle_beta   90.00
_cell.angle_gamma   90.00
#
_symmetry.space_group_name_H-M   'P 1'
#
loop_
_entity.id
_entity.type
_entity.pdbx_description
1 polymer ?
#
loop_
_entity_poly.entity_id
_entity_poly.type
_entity_poly.pdbx_seq_one_letter_code
_entity_poly.pdbx_strand_id
1 'polypeptide(L)'
;ESIDAFALSLVGNQFREEMRGFERHYEGLKPETLTEDNFMDSIGFNRIQSLVYTWCPTLFMMLYMLSTCYYRRERWESNGSNADFFITMIICCMAYQLSSYNNAMQRLLGYYFHAKHVPKAVIGLLAKMNLSMSYSSITSTLANLSKSILQAMRQAVAKFPVIFVHDNIRIKQA
;
A
#
# COMPACT_ATOMS: atom_id res chain seq x y z
N GLU A 1 -5.89 19.93 36.60
CA GLU A 1 -5.14 19.66 35.35
C GLU A 1 -4.90 20.98 34.63
N SER A 2 -3.74 21.17 34.00
CA SER A 2 -3.53 22.35 33.15
C SER A 2 -4.42 22.27 31.91
N ILE A 3 -4.89 23.42 31.43
CA ILE A 3 -5.71 23.51 30.22
C ILE A 3 -5.01 22.83 29.02
N ASP A 4 -3.68 22.91 28.97
CA ASP A 4 -2.86 22.28 27.94
C ASP A 4 -2.94 20.75 27.97
N ALA A 5 -2.93 20.14 29.16
CA ALA A 5 -3.04 18.69 29.30
C ALA A 5 -4.42 18.19 28.84
N PHE A 6 -5.47 18.96 29.15
CA PHE A 6 -6.82 18.68 28.68
C PHE A 6 -6.89 18.78 27.14
N ALA A 7 -6.35 19.84 26.55
CA ALA A 7 -6.34 20.05 25.10
C ALA A 7 -5.58 18.93 24.35
N LEU A 8 -4.39 18.56 24.85
CA LEU A 8 -3.61 17.45 24.28
C LEU A 8 -4.35 16.11 24.36
N SER A 9 -5.05 15.86 25.47
CA SER A 9 -5.85 14.64 25.64
C SER A 9 -7.00 14.57 24.61
N LEU A 10 -7.65 15.71 24.34
CA LEU A 10 -8.77 15.81 23.42
C LEU A 10 -8.31 15.57 21.98
N VAL A 11 -7.19 16.19 21.57
CA VAL A 11 -6.57 15.94 20.26
C VAL A 11 -6.14 14.48 20.11
N GLY A 12 -5.51 13.91 21.13
CA GLY A 12 -5.11 12.50 21.12
C GLY A 12 -6.31 11.54 20.99
N ASN A 13 -7.43 11.86 21.63
CA ASN A 13 -8.65 11.07 21.52
C ASN A 13 -9.26 11.15 20.11
N GLN A 14 -9.33 12.35 19.53
CA GLN A 14 -9.80 12.55 18.15
C GLN A 14 -8.99 11.70 17.17
N PHE A 15 -7.65 11.74 17.24
CA PHE A 15 -6.81 10.95 16.33
C PHE A 15 -6.98 9.44 16.50
N ARG A 16 -7.19 8.96 17.74
CA ARG A 16 -7.47 7.54 17.96
C ARG A 16 -8.81 7.13 17.36
N GLU A 17 -9.84 7.96 17.47
CA GLU A 17 -11.15 7.69 16.88
C GLU A 17 -11.07 7.65 15.36
N GLU A 18 -10.38 8.61 14.75
CA GLU A 18 -10.10 8.63 13.31
C GLU A 18 -9.37 7.36 12.87
N MET A 19 -8.27 7.00 13.56
CA MET A 19 -7.50 5.80 13.21
C MET A 19 -8.30 4.50 13.38
N ARG A 20 -9.20 4.40 14.37
CA ARG A 20 -10.12 3.26 14.52
C ARG A 20 -11.16 3.21 13.41
N GLY A 21 -11.67 4.37 12.98
CA GLY A 21 -12.56 4.48 11.84
C GLY A 21 -11.86 4.03 10.55
N PHE A 22 -10.65 4.52 10.34
CA PHE A 22 -9.82 4.17 9.20
C PHE A 22 -9.47 2.68 9.15
N GLU A 23 -9.03 2.08 10.27
CA GLU A 23 -8.73 0.64 10.36
C GLU A 23 -9.87 -0.24 9.84
N ARG A 24 -11.13 0.12 10.14
CA ARG A 24 -12.30 -0.66 9.71
C ARG A 24 -12.54 -0.62 8.20
N HIS A 25 -12.11 0.44 7.52
CA HIS A 25 -12.41 0.69 6.11
C HIS A 25 -11.19 0.59 5.19
N TYR A 26 -9.98 0.62 5.77
CA TYR A 26 -8.72 0.54 5.05
C TYR A 26 -8.49 -0.85 4.45
N GLU A 27 -9.23 -1.86 4.92
CA GLU A 27 -9.33 -3.21 4.35
C GLU A 27 -7.98 -3.78 3.89
N GLY A 28 -7.27 -4.34 4.85
CA GLY A 28 -6.18 -5.25 4.58
C GLY A 28 -6.54 -6.35 3.60
N LEU A 29 -5.95 -6.37 2.41
CA LEU A 29 -6.14 -7.47 1.48
C LEU A 29 -5.61 -8.76 2.10
N LYS A 30 -6.37 -9.85 2.06
CA LYS A 30 -5.80 -11.17 2.34
C LYS A 30 -5.00 -11.62 1.10
N PRO A 31 -3.87 -12.31 1.26
CA PRO A 31 -3.12 -12.86 0.11
C PRO A 31 -3.99 -13.76 -0.78
N GLU A 32 -4.99 -14.40 -0.18
CA GLU A 32 -5.91 -15.36 -0.79
C GLU A 32 -7.01 -14.72 -1.65
N THR A 33 -7.29 -13.41 -1.47
CA THR A 33 -8.39 -12.71 -2.16
C THR A 33 -7.90 -11.86 -3.34
N LEU A 34 -6.61 -11.93 -3.67
CA LEU A 34 -6.01 -11.17 -4.78
C LEU A 34 -6.23 -11.92 -6.10
N THR A 35 -7.25 -11.51 -6.84
CA THR A 35 -7.45 -11.87 -8.25
C THR A 35 -6.83 -10.82 -9.17
N GLU A 36 -6.59 -11.20 -10.43
CA GLU A 36 -6.06 -10.31 -11.48
C GLU A 36 -6.94 -9.05 -11.64
N ASP A 37 -8.26 -9.25 -11.66
CA ASP A 37 -9.26 -8.18 -11.83
C ASP A 37 -9.25 -7.16 -10.69
N ASN A 38 -8.87 -7.57 -9.47
CA ASN A 38 -8.96 -6.71 -8.29
C ASN A 38 -7.59 -6.15 -7.86
N PHE A 39 -6.47 -6.58 -8.45
CA PHE A 39 -5.13 -6.27 -7.93
C PHE A 39 -4.83 -4.76 -7.94
N MET A 40 -5.07 -4.10 -9.06
CA MET A 40 -4.79 -2.67 -9.21
C MET A 40 -5.82 -1.80 -8.51
N ASP A 41 -7.10 -2.17 -8.60
CA ASP A 41 -8.20 -1.44 -7.95
C ASP A 41 -8.15 -1.55 -6.42
N SER A 42 -7.69 -2.69 -5.91
CA SER A 42 -7.62 -2.92 -4.46
C SER A 42 -6.42 -2.25 -3.79
N ILE A 43 -5.33 -1.99 -4.52
CA ILE A 43 -4.05 -1.48 -3.97
C ILE A 43 -3.74 -0.04 -4.45
N GLY A 44 -4.61 0.55 -5.28
CA GLY A 44 -4.40 1.89 -5.84
C GLY A 44 -4.17 2.98 -4.80
N PHE A 45 -3.09 3.76 -4.98
CA PHE A 45 -2.75 4.87 -4.09
C PHE A 45 -3.89 5.88 -3.94
N ASN A 46 -4.59 6.21 -5.03
CA ASN A 46 -5.72 7.16 -5.02
C ASN A 46 -6.87 6.69 -4.10
N ARG A 47 -7.14 5.38 -4.06
CA ARG A 47 -8.14 4.78 -3.15
C ARG A 47 -7.68 4.89 -1.70
N ILE A 48 -6.41 4.57 -1.43
CA ILE A 48 -5.84 4.69 -0.09
C ILE A 48 -5.90 6.14 0.39
N GLN A 49 -5.54 7.08 -0.48
CA GLN A 49 -5.54 8.50 -0.20
C GLN A 49 -6.95 9.03 0.07
N SER A 50 -7.96 8.63 -0.72
CA SER A 50 -9.34 9.04 -0.48
C SER A 50 -9.88 8.52 0.85
N LEU A 51 -9.52 7.28 1.24
CA LEU A 51 -9.86 6.74 2.55
C LEU A 51 -9.21 7.54 3.68
N VAL A 52 -7.94 7.94 3.53
CA VAL A 52 -7.27 8.80 4.52
C VAL A 52 -7.97 10.15 4.65
N TYR A 53 -8.35 10.79 3.54
CA TYR A 53 -9.10 12.06 3.56
C TYR A 53 -10.48 11.94 4.19
N THR A 54 -11.12 10.79 4.04
CA THR A 54 -12.46 10.55 4.59
C THR A 54 -12.41 10.24 6.08
N TRP A 55 -11.47 9.40 6.51
CA TRP A 55 -11.48 8.82 7.86
C TRP A 55 -10.45 9.41 8.83
N CYS A 56 -9.38 10.01 8.31
CA CYS A 56 -8.34 10.68 9.11
C CYS A 56 -8.15 12.15 8.72
N PRO A 57 -9.21 12.96 8.56
CA PRO A 57 -9.09 14.32 8.05
C PRO A 57 -8.29 15.24 8.98
N THR A 58 -8.49 15.17 10.30
CA THR A 58 -7.78 16.08 11.22
C THR A 58 -6.35 15.64 11.44
N LEU A 59 -6.10 14.33 11.52
CA LEU A 59 -4.75 13.79 11.59
C LEU A 59 -3.95 14.11 10.32
N PHE A 60 -4.57 13.94 9.14
CA PHE A 60 -3.96 14.32 7.87
C PHE A 60 -3.62 15.81 7.86
N MET A 61 -4.58 16.67 8.19
CA MET A 61 -4.38 18.11 8.20
C MET A 61 -3.27 18.53 9.17
N MET A 62 -3.21 17.94 10.36
CA MET A 62 -2.14 18.24 11.32
C MET A 62 -0.76 17.86 10.75
N LEU A 63 -0.61 16.65 10.23
CA LEU A 63 0.65 16.18 9.64
C LEU A 63 1.03 17.00 8.40
N TYR A 64 0.04 17.38 7.60
CA TYR A 64 0.21 18.25 6.45
C TYR A 64 0.80 19.59 6.88
N MET A 65 0.15 20.29 7.83
CA MET A 65 0.60 21.59 8.33
C MET A 65 2.00 21.52 8.98
N LEU A 66 2.34 20.43 9.66
CA LEU A 66 3.69 20.20 10.20
C LEU A 66 4.74 19.94 9.12
N SER A 67 4.34 19.34 8.00
CA SER A 67 5.25 18.97 6.92
C SER A 67 5.49 20.11 5.92
N THR A 68 4.48 20.99 5.72
CA THR A 68 4.48 22.05 4.71
C THR A 68 4.69 23.45 5.30
N CYS A 69 5.68 23.62 6.19
CA CYS A 69 6.10 24.98 6.56
C CYS A 69 6.56 25.74 5.31
N TYR A 70 6.33 27.06 5.26
CA TYR A 70 6.53 27.92 4.08
C TYR A 70 7.82 27.62 3.31
N TYR A 71 8.96 27.55 4.00
CA TYR A 71 10.28 27.28 3.40
C TYR A 71 10.43 25.87 2.81
N ARG A 72 9.74 24.86 3.35
CA ARG A 72 9.76 23.50 2.81
C ARG A 72 8.84 23.37 1.61
N ARG A 73 7.68 24.03 1.60
CA ARG A 73 6.71 23.91 0.50
C ARG A 73 7.32 24.30 -0.85
N GLU A 74 8.00 25.45 -0.91
CA GLU A 74 8.65 25.93 -2.13
C GLU A 74 9.69 24.94 -2.67
N ARG A 75 10.48 24.34 -1.76
CA ARG A 75 11.50 23.34 -2.11
C ARG A 75 10.92 21.98 -2.53
N TRP A 76 9.73 21.64 -2.03
CA TRP A 76 9.06 20.39 -2.37
C TRP A 76 8.43 20.47 -3.75
N GLU A 77 7.77 21.59 -4.03
CA GLU A 77 7.20 21.91 -5.35
C GLU A 77 8.30 21.94 -6.41
N SER A 78 9.47 22.54 -6.11
CA SER A 78 10.61 22.56 -7.04
C SER A 78 11.22 21.18 -7.31
N ASN A 79 11.14 20.25 -6.35
CA ASN A 79 11.75 18.92 -6.45
C ASN A 79 10.76 17.83 -6.90
N GLY A 80 9.51 18.19 -7.23
CA GLY A 80 8.45 17.23 -7.57
C GLY A 80 8.09 16.28 -6.42
N SER A 81 8.32 16.69 -5.17
CA SER A 81 7.99 15.87 -3.99
C SER A 81 6.51 16.01 -3.62
N ASN A 82 5.82 14.89 -3.46
CA ASN A 82 4.40 14.86 -3.13
C ASN A 82 4.19 14.68 -1.61
N ALA A 83 3.88 15.78 -0.90
CA ALA A 83 3.61 15.77 0.54
C ALA A 83 2.49 14.79 0.92
N ASP A 84 1.42 14.78 0.14
CA ASP A 84 0.26 13.93 0.40
C ASP A 84 0.64 12.45 0.41
N PHE A 85 1.53 12.04 -0.49
CA PHE A 85 2.04 10.67 -0.51
C PHE A 85 2.74 10.28 0.79
N PHE A 86 3.65 11.12 1.29
CA PHE A 86 4.37 10.82 2.52
C PHE A 86 3.47 10.84 3.75
N ILE A 87 2.52 11.78 3.83
CA ILE A 87 1.58 11.86 4.95
C ILE A 87 0.64 10.66 4.93
N THR A 88 0.11 10.30 3.77
CA THR A 88 -0.72 9.10 3.56
C THR A 88 0.06 7.85 3.98
N MET A 89 1.33 7.75 3.60
CA MET A 89 2.21 6.65 3.99
C MET A 89 2.38 6.57 5.51
N ILE A 90 2.59 7.70 6.20
CA ILE A 90 2.72 7.75 7.66
C ILE A 90 1.44 7.23 8.34
N ILE A 91 0.27 7.70 7.91
CA ILE A 91 -1.03 7.26 8.44
C ILE A 91 -1.24 5.76 8.20
N CYS A 92 -0.90 5.26 7.01
CA CYS A 92 -0.96 3.83 6.71
C CYS A 92 0.03 3.00 7.55
N CYS A 93 1.21 3.54 7.87
CA CYS A 93 2.16 2.89 8.77
C CYS A 93 1.61 2.80 10.20
N MET A 94 0.94 3.85 10.68
CA MET A 94 0.25 3.82 11.96
C MET A 94 -0.86 2.76 11.95
N ALA A 95 -1.66 2.69 10.88
CA ALA A 95 -2.70 1.67 10.74
C ALA A 95 -2.15 0.25 10.72
N TYR A 96 -1.01 0.04 10.06
CA TYR A 96 -0.31 -1.25 10.04
C TYR A 96 0.26 -1.64 11.41
N GLN A 97 0.69 -0.66 12.21
CA GLN A 97 1.11 -0.91 13.60
C GLN A 97 -0.06 -1.28 14.52
N LEU A 98 -1.26 -0.73 14.28
CA LEU A 98 -2.47 -1.12 15.00
C LEU A 98 -2.87 -2.55 14.65
N SER A 99 -2.76 -2.92 13.37
CA SER A 99 -3.11 -4.26 12.89
C SER A 99 -2.32 -4.60 11.63
N SER A 100 -1.60 -5.73 11.65
CA SER A 100 -0.84 -6.20 10.49
C SER A 100 -1.71 -6.56 9.28
N TYR A 101 -3.03 -6.60 9.45
CA TYR A 101 -3.96 -6.73 8.34
C TYR A 101 -3.94 -5.47 7.48
N ASN A 102 -3.82 -4.28 8.06
CA ASN A 102 -3.81 -2.97 7.39
C ASN A 102 -2.53 -2.72 6.59
N ASN A 103 -2.31 -3.46 5.52
CA ASN A 103 -1.04 -3.51 4.80
C ASN A 103 -1.12 -3.13 3.32
N ALA A 104 -2.22 -2.49 2.89
CA ALA A 104 -2.43 -2.15 1.48
C ALA A 104 -1.30 -1.26 0.92
N MET A 105 -0.88 -0.24 1.66
CA MET A 105 0.24 0.63 1.27
C MET A 105 1.58 -0.12 1.29
N GLN A 106 1.84 -0.92 2.31
CA GLN A 106 3.06 -1.74 2.43
C GLN A 106 3.16 -2.78 1.31
N ARG A 107 2.02 -3.29 0.82
CA ARG A 107 1.95 -4.17 -0.35
C ARG A 107 2.23 -3.40 -1.64
N LEU A 108 1.59 -2.24 -1.85
CA LEU A 108 1.85 -1.38 -3.01
C LEU A 108 3.35 -1.12 -3.16
N LEU A 109 3.98 -0.68 -2.07
CA LEU A 109 5.41 -0.42 -2.02
C LEU A 109 6.25 -1.68 -2.19
N GLY A 110 5.87 -2.78 -1.52
CA GLY A 110 6.56 -4.06 -1.65
C GLY A 110 6.59 -4.59 -3.09
N TYR A 111 5.46 -4.51 -3.81
CA TYR A 111 5.39 -4.91 -5.22
C TYR A 111 6.19 -3.96 -6.12
N TYR A 112 6.10 -2.65 -5.88
CA TYR A 112 6.90 -1.67 -6.61
C TYR A 112 8.41 -1.94 -6.45
N PHE A 113 8.88 -2.15 -5.22
CA PHE A 113 10.30 -2.45 -4.94
C PHE A 113 10.74 -3.76 -5.57
N HIS A 114 9.90 -4.79 -5.51
CA HIS A 114 10.20 -6.06 -6.17
C HIS A 114 10.30 -5.90 -7.69
N ALA A 115 9.38 -5.16 -8.31
CA ALA A 115 9.39 -4.88 -9.75
C ALA A 115 10.60 -4.04 -10.19
N LYS A 116 11.10 -3.17 -9.30
CA LYS A 116 12.33 -2.38 -9.52
C LYS A 116 13.62 -3.14 -9.17
N HIS A 117 13.54 -4.45 -8.92
CA HIS A 117 14.69 -5.29 -8.58
C HIS A 117 15.46 -4.80 -7.34
N VAL A 118 14.77 -4.19 -6.38
CA VAL A 118 15.39 -3.73 -5.14
C VAL A 118 15.99 -4.93 -4.39
N PRO A 119 17.23 -4.84 -3.88
CA PRO A 119 17.87 -5.94 -3.19
C PRO A 119 17.07 -6.43 -1.98
N LYS A 120 17.07 -7.75 -1.75
CA LYS A 120 16.35 -8.40 -0.64
C LYS A 120 16.69 -7.80 0.73
N ALA A 121 17.95 -7.41 0.95
CA ALA A 121 18.39 -6.77 2.18
C ALA A 121 17.70 -5.42 2.42
N VAL A 122 17.52 -4.62 1.37
CA VAL A 122 16.84 -3.32 1.44
C VAL A 122 15.35 -3.52 1.71
N ILE A 123 14.70 -4.46 1.03
CA ILE A 123 13.29 -4.81 1.31
C ILE A 123 13.14 -5.30 2.75
N GLY A 124 14.10 -6.09 3.25
CA GLY A 124 14.13 -6.54 4.65
C GLY A 124 14.24 -5.38 5.65
N LEU A 125 15.06 -4.37 5.35
CA LEU A 125 15.16 -3.16 6.16
C LEU A 125 13.84 -2.37 6.15
N LEU A 126 13.26 -2.14 4.97
CA LEU A 126 12.00 -1.41 4.83
C LEU A 126 10.83 -2.14 5.51
N ALA A 127 10.84 -3.47 5.51
CA ALA A 127 9.86 -4.26 6.22
C ALA A 127 9.96 -4.08 7.75
N LYS A 128 11.18 -4.03 8.30
CA LYS A 128 11.40 -3.72 9.72
C LYS A 128 10.95 -2.31 10.09
N MET A 129 10.96 -1.38 9.13
CA MET A 129 10.47 -0.01 9.31
C MET A 129 8.97 0.14 9.06
N ASN A 130 8.22 -0.94 8.85
CA ASN A 130 6.78 -0.92 8.52
C ASN A 130 6.43 -0.21 7.20
N LEU A 131 7.42 0.00 6.32
CA LEU A 131 7.26 0.65 5.01
C LEU A 131 6.94 -0.34 3.89
N SER A 132 7.24 -1.63 4.08
CA SER A 132 7.06 -2.67 3.08
C SER A 132 6.64 -3.99 3.72
N MET A 133 6.07 -4.87 2.93
CA MET A 133 5.91 -6.28 3.31
C MET A 133 7.26 -7.01 3.32
N SER A 134 7.31 -8.13 4.03
CA SER A 134 8.47 -9.03 3.98
C SER A 134 8.67 -9.58 2.56
N TYR A 135 9.93 -9.79 2.18
CA TYR A 135 10.27 -10.33 0.86
C TYR A 135 9.61 -11.70 0.59
N SER A 136 9.51 -12.55 1.61
CA SER A 136 8.80 -13.84 1.53
C SER A 136 7.30 -13.66 1.28
N SER A 137 6.67 -12.67 1.91
CA SER A 137 5.24 -12.37 1.68
C SER A 137 5.01 -11.87 0.25
N ILE A 138 5.89 -11.00 -0.25
CA ILE A 138 5.80 -10.46 -1.61
C ILE A 138 5.91 -11.58 -2.65
N THR A 139 6.98 -12.39 -2.55
CA THR A 139 7.23 -13.50 -3.49
C THR A 139 6.16 -14.58 -3.44
N SER A 140 5.66 -14.91 -2.25
CA SER A 140 4.56 -15.88 -2.10
C SER A 140 3.27 -15.37 -2.76
N THR A 141 2.95 -14.08 -2.61
CA THR A 141 1.76 -13.49 -3.22
C THR A 141 1.87 -13.45 -4.74
N LEU A 142 3.04 -13.09 -5.27
CA LEU A 142 3.32 -13.12 -6.71
C LEU A 142 3.26 -14.54 -7.30
N ALA A 143 3.78 -15.54 -6.57
CA ALA A 143 3.69 -16.94 -6.98
C ALA A 143 2.24 -17.44 -7.05
N ASN A 144 1.40 -17.04 -6.09
CA ASN A 144 -0.03 -17.37 -6.09
C ASN A 144 -0.76 -16.69 -7.26
N LEU A 145 -0.47 -15.41 -7.50
CA LEU A 145 -1.01 -14.68 -8.65
C LEU A 145 -0.63 -15.35 -9.98
N SER A 146 0.64 -15.72 -10.14
CA SER A 146 1.13 -16.44 -11.33
C SER A 146 0.41 -17.79 -11.54
N LYS A 147 0.17 -18.55 -10.46
CA LYS A 147 -0.62 -19.80 -10.54
C LYS A 147 -2.05 -19.54 -10.99
N SER A 148 -2.69 -18.50 -10.48
CA SER A 148 -4.06 -18.11 -10.88
C SER A 148 -4.12 -17.75 -12.37
N ILE A 149 -3.17 -16.94 -12.85
CA ILE A 149 -3.08 -16.55 -14.26
C ILE A 149 -2.85 -17.77 -15.15
N LEU A 150 -1.95 -18.68 -14.75
CA LEU A 150 -1.71 -19.93 -15.49
C LEU A 150 -2.97 -20.80 -15.57
N GLN A 151 -3.77 -20.85 -14.52
CA GLN A 151 -5.03 -21.57 -14.51
C GLN A 151 -6.06 -20.93 -15.45
N ALA A 152 -6.20 -19.60 -15.44
CA ALA A 152 -7.06 -18.87 -16.36
C ALA A 152 -6.60 -19.06 -17.83
N MET A 153 -5.30 -19.00 -18.08
CA MET A 153 -4.72 -19.25 -19.41
C MET A 153 -5.03 -20.68 -19.88
N ARG A 154 -4.90 -21.69 -19.01
CA ARG A 154 -5.26 -23.08 -19.35
C ARG A 154 -6.73 -23.22 -19.72
N GLN A 155 -7.63 -22.53 -19.01
CA GLN A 155 -9.06 -22.51 -19.34
C GLN A 155 -9.33 -21.82 -20.69
N ALA A 156 -8.63 -20.71 -20.97
CA ALA A 156 -8.74 -20.01 -22.25
C ALA A 156 -8.24 -20.88 -23.42
N VAL A 157 -7.09 -21.55 -23.27
CA VAL A 157 -6.54 -22.51 -24.26
C VAL A 157 -7.50 -23.69 -24.47
N ALA A 158 -8.10 -24.22 -23.41
CA ALA A 158 -9.09 -25.30 -23.53
C ALA A 158 -10.35 -24.87 -24.30
N LYS A 159 -10.75 -23.61 -24.16
CA LYS A 159 -11.92 -23.04 -24.84
C LYS A 159 -11.64 -22.65 -26.30
N PHE A 160 -10.41 -22.20 -26.58
CA PHE A 160 -9.94 -21.83 -27.91
C PHE A 160 -8.62 -22.57 -28.18
N PRO A 161 -8.65 -23.78 -28.76
CA PRO A 161 -7.44 -24.59 -28.95
C PRO A 161 -6.45 -24.00 -29.96
N VAL A 162 -6.87 -22.98 -30.72
CA VAL A 162 -6.02 -22.23 -31.64
C VAL A 162 -5.84 -20.82 -31.08
N ILE A 163 -4.67 -20.56 -30.50
CA ILE A 163 -4.26 -19.24 -30.02
C ILE A 163 -3.01 -18.82 -30.77
N PHE A 164 -3.08 -17.66 -31.45
CA PHE A 164 -1.91 -17.03 -32.04
C PHE A 164 -1.16 -16.29 -30.94
N VAL A 165 -0.06 -16.90 -30.47
CA VAL A 165 0.85 -16.27 -29.53
C VAL A 165 1.86 -15.45 -30.33
N HIS A 166 1.84 -14.13 -30.17
CA HIS A 166 2.77 -13.21 -30.83
C HIS A 166 4.09 -13.01 -30.05
N ASP A 167 4.24 -13.64 -28.89
CA ASP A 167 5.43 -13.50 -28.03
C ASP A 167 6.31 -14.75 -28.04
N ASN A 168 7.61 -14.58 -27.81
CA ASN A 168 8.65 -15.61 -27.87
C ASN A 168 8.57 -16.60 -26.69
N ILE A 169 7.49 -17.38 -26.59
CA ILE A 169 7.39 -18.44 -25.60
C ILE A 169 8.36 -19.56 -25.97
N ARG A 170 9.45 -19.69 -25.20
CA ARG A 170 10.33 -20.85 -25.27
C ARG A 170 9.66 -22.05 -24.62
N ILE A 171 8.91 -22.81 -25.42
CA ILE A 171 8.39 -24.11 -24.99
C ILE A 171 9.59 -25.07 -24.90
N LYS A 172 10.00 -25.42 -23.67
CA LYS A 172 10.92 -26.55 -23.49
C LYS A 172 10.15 -27.82 -23.87
N GLN A 173 10.59 -28.48 -24.93
CA GLN A 173 10.07 -29.79 -25.33
C GLN A 173 10.34 -30.80 -24.20
N ALA A 174 9.32 -31.63 -23.94
CA ALA A 174 9.41 -32.80 -23.07
C ALA A 174 10.15 -33.93 -23.79
#